data_AF-A0AAQ3MVZ6-F1
#
_entry.id   AF-A0AAQ3MVZ6-F1
#
_cell.length_a   1.000
_cell.length_b   1.000
_cell.length_c   1.000
_cell.angle_alpha   90.00
_cell.angle_beta   90.00
_cell.angle_gamma   90.00
#
_symmetry.space_group_name_H-M   'P 1'
#
loop_
_entity.id
_entity.type
_entity.pdbx_description
1 polymer ?
#
loop_
_entity_poly.entity_id
_entity_poly.type
_entity_poly.pdbx_seq_one_letter_code
_entity_poly.pdbx_strand_id
1 'polypeptide(L)'
;MSWCSSSFSSSLLLVNPPPRASRNDTRRSLRMSLNNDNTNSNFTSSSLLNSITKLLWGQSLPPGILVATVRTAWNSAWGLMMSQLAPSDFSGGYSRPASKFRILGSLSPGTLHLYVGLACPWAHRTLIVRALKGLEEAVAVSVASPGMDGSWEFKGVGGAHSGSIGPSLDKANGCRTLKEVYGLRRGGYDGRSTVPMLWDKGSKDVVCNESYDIIQLFNSGLNSVAGKPELDLSPPELKEEIEEWYRIIYPNVNNGVYRCGFAQSQEAYDRSVNELFCTLDRLEDHLANSRYLCGDQFTLVDICLFTTLIRFDLAYNVLFRCTKKKLSEYANLHAYMRDIYQIPKVAATCNFTEIMDSYYKTLFPLNPGSIRPVMPSTSDHHFLCRPHGRESLSSATPAIFLY
;
A
#
# COMPACT_ATOMS: atom_id res chain seq x y z
N MET A 1 19.18 -44.15 -18.72
CA MET A 1 18.86 -44.55 -20.11
C MET A 1 17.82 -43.56 -20.62
N SER A 2 17.90 -42.93 -21.79
CA SER A 2 18.93 -42.94 -22.84
C SER A 2 19.10 -41.53 -23.43
N TRP A 3 20.28 -41.24 -23.99
CA TRP A 3 20.50 -40.13 -24.94
C TRP A 3 20.15 -40.56 -26.38
N CYS A 4 19.89 -39.57 -27.25
CA CYS A 4 20.40 -39.39 -28.64
C CYS A 4 19.59 -38.23 -29.28
N SER A 5 20.09 -37.17 -29.92
CA SER A 5 21.28 -36.86 -30.73
C SER A 5 20.97 -36.79 -32.25
N SER A 6 21.37 -35.66 -32.85
CA SER A 6 21.72 -35.43 -34.28
C SER A 6 20.57 -35.26 -35.29
N SER A 7 20.70 -34.52 -36.42
CA SER A 7 21.79 -33.65 -36.91
C SER A 7 21.30 -32.61 -37.94
N PHE A 8 22.14 -31.62 -38.26
CA PHE A 8 21.91 -30.60 -39.31
C PHE A 8 22.06 -31.16 -40.75
N SER A 9 21.44 -30.48 -41.72
CA SER A 9 21.95 -30.38 -43.10
C SER A 9 21.57 -29.02 -43.71
N SER A 10 22.43 -28.51 -44.61
CA SER A 10 22.30 -27.19 -45.25
C SER A 10 22.17 -27.33 -46.77
N SER A 11 21.59 -26.32 -47.43
CA SER A 11 21.72 -26.14 -48.88
C SER A 11 21.63 -24.66 -49.25
N LEU A 12 22.52 -24.24 -50.14
CA LEU A 12 22.73 -22.87 -50.60
C LEU A 12 22.59 -22.86 -52.13
N LEU A 13 21.87 -21.90 -52.71
CA LEU A 13 21.92 -21.60 -54.14
C LEU A 13 21.92 -20.08 -54.38
N LEU A 14 22.79 -19.66 -55.32
CA LEU A 14 23.07 -18.29 -55.75
C LEU A 14 22.67 -18.10 -57.22
N VAL A 15 22.03 -16.98 -57.58
CA VAL A 15 22.09 -16.37 -58.93
C VAL A 15 22.03 -14.83 -58.81
N ASN A 16 22.61 -14.10 -59.77
CA ASN A 16 23.11 -12.71 -59.67
C ASN A 16 22.27 -11.60 -60.39
N PRO A 17 22.51 -10.30 -60.10
CA PRO A 17 21.91 -9.10 -60.75
C PRO A 17 22.81 -8.44 -61.85
N PRO A 18 22.26 -7.59 -62.74
CA PRO A 18 22.57 -6.14 -62.79
C PRO A 18 21.36 -5.28 -63.33
N PRO A 19 21.44 -4.00 -63.82
CA PRO A 19 22.52 -3.00 -63.86
C PRO A 19 22.14 -1.56 -63.38
N ARG A 20 23.02 -0.57 -63.64
CA ARG A 20 23.08 0.80 -63.07
C ARG A 20 23.49 1.85 -64.13
N ALA A 21 22.84 3.02 -64.22
CA ALA A 21 23.24 4.27 -64.94
C ALA A 21 22.06 5.30 -64.93
N SER A 22 22.16 6.63 -65.04
CA SER A 22 23.28 7.60 -65.14
C SER A 22 22.89 9.03 -64.62
N ARG A 23 23.83 9.97 -64.72
CA ARG A 23 23.88 11.37 -64.17
C ARG A 23 22.87 12.41 -64.72
N ASN A 24 22.70 13.46 -63.88
CA ASN A 24 22.50 14.90 -64.16
C ASN A 24 21.51 15.41 -65.22
N ASP A 25 20.65 16.36 -64.83
CA ASP A 25 20.74 17.73 -65.37
C ASP A 25 20.21 18.82 -64.41
N THR A 26 20.64 20.06 -64.63
CA THR A 26 20.34 21.27 -63.84
C THR A 26 19.25 22.14 -64.48
N ARG A 27 18.31 22.68 -63.68
CA ARG A 27 17.63 23.96 -64.00
C ARG A 27 17.15 24.69 -62.74
N ARG A 28 17.56 25.95 -62.60
CA ARG A 28 17.02 26.91 -61.61
C ARG A 28 15.62 27.35 -62.02
N SER A 29 14.74 27.53 -61.04
CA SER A 29 13.62 28.48 -61.11
C SER A 29 13.51 29.22 -59.79
N LEU A 30 13.58 30.55 -59.85
CA LEU A 30 13.42 31.43 -58.69
C LEU A 30 11.93 31.59 -58.34
N ARG A 31 11.58 31.46 -57.07
CA ARG A 31 10.46 32.24 -56.51
C ARG A 31 10.76 32.61 -55.06
N MET A 32 10.44 33.85 -54.72
CA MET A 32 10.82 34.47 -53.45
C MET A 32 9.87 34.11 -52.29
N SER A 33 10.46 34.06 -51.10
CA SER A 33 9.95 34.54 -49.82
C SER A 33 8.48 34.30 -49.45
N LEU A 34 8.29 33.63 -48.32
CA LEU A 34 7.77 34.30 -47.13
C LEU A 34 8.27 33.55 -45.87
N ASN A 35 8.97 34.26 -44.99
CA ASN A 35 9.13 33.77 -43.61
C ASN A 35 7.75 33.68 -42.98
N ASN A 36 7.52 32.63 -42.19
CA ASN A 36 6.77 32.81 -40.97
C ASN A 36 7.38 31.93 -39.89
N ASP A 37 7.79 32.56 -38.79
CA ASP A 37 8.47 31.88 -37.70
C ASP A 37 7.55 30.85 -37.04
N ASN A 38 8.02 29.61 -37.00
CA ASN A 38 7.50 28.61 -36.08
C ASN A 38 8.68 27.95 -35.37
N THR A 39 9.38 28.77 -34.57
CA THR A 39 10.29 28.31 -33.53
C THR A 39 9.49 27.56 -32.46
N ASN A 40 9.10 26.33 -32.78
CA ASN A 40 8.62 25.36 -31.79
C ASN A 40 9.80 24.99 -30.89
N SER A 41 10.06 25.85 -29.91
CA SER A 41 11.01 25.66 -28.84
C SER A 41 10.47 24.63 -27.84
N ASN A 42 10.35 23.39 -28.31
CA ASN A 42 10.32 22.22 -27.44
C ASN A 42 11.68 22.10 -26.74
N PHE A 43 11.89 22.96 -25.73
CA PHE A 43 12.90 22.80 -24.69
C PHE A 43 12.53 21.57 -23.88
N THR A 44 12.81 20.40 -24.45
CA THR A 44 12.64 19.14 -23.75
C THR A 44 13.48 19.18 -22.47
N SER A 45 12.94 18.66 -21.37
CA SER A 45 13.68 18.53 -20.11
C SER A 45 15.06 17.88 -20.32
N SER A 46 15.17 16.99 -21.33
CA SER A 46 16.43 16.37 -21.75
C SER A 46 17.52 17.36 -22.24
N SER A 47 17.19 18.43 -22.96
CA SER A 47 18.20 19.38 -23.44
C SER A 47 18.70 20.31 -22.32
N LEU A 48 17.81 20.68 -21.41
CA LEU A 48 18.16 21.43 -20.20
C LEU A 48 19.04 20.56 -19.28
N LEU A 49 18.63 19.31 -19.00
CA LEU A 49 19.41 18.34 -18.24
C LEU A 49 20.79 18.13 -18.87
N ASN A 50 20.87 17.82 -20.17
CA ASN A 50 22.16 17.63 -20.86
C ASN A 50 23.07 18.87 -20.80
N SER A 51 22.50 20.08 -20.81
CA SER A 51 23.28 21.33 -20.70
C SER A 51 23.79 21.55 -19.28
N ILE A 52 22.93 21.33 -18.27
CA ILE A 52 23.29 21.35 -16.86
C ILE A 52 24.34 20.27 -16.55
N THR A 53 24.19 19.05 -17.07
CA THR A 53 25.15 17.97 -16.91
C THR A 53 26.51 18.33 -17.49
N LYS A 54 26.57 18.92 -18.70
CA LYS A 54 27.84 19.39 -19.29
C LYS A 54 28.49 20.53 -18.50
N LEU A 55 27.70 21.40 -17.88
CA LEU A 55 28.20 22.52 -17.07
C LEU A 55 28.74 22.06 -15.70
N LEU A 56 27.99 21.17 -15.03
CA LEU A 56 28.30 20.67 -13.69
C LEU A 56 29.40 19.60 -13.70
N TRP A 57 29.40 18.69 -14.70
CA TRP A 57 30.36 17.58 -14.82
C TRP A 57 31.44 17.83 -15.88
N GLY A 58 31.54 19.05 -16.42
CA GLY A 58 32.67 19.51 -17.22
C GLY A 58 33.88 19.88 -16.35
N GLN A 59 34.97 20.35 -16.99
CA GLN A 59 36.20 20.77 -16.26
C GLN A 59 36.01 22.03 -15.38
N SER A 60 34.83 22.65 -15.39
CA SER A 60 34.48 23.89 -14.69
C SER A 60 34.21 23.73 -13.20
N LEU A 61 33.94 22.52 -12.68
CA LEU A 61 33.84 22.24 -11.25
C LEU A 61 34.58 20.95 -10.89
N PRO A 62 35.39 20.92 -9.81
CA PRO A 62 35.91 19.68 -9.28
C PRO A 62 34.75 18.75 -8.87
N PRO A 63 34.64 17.52 -9.43
CA PRO A 63 33.47 16.66 -9.20
C PRO A 63 33.18 16.37 -7.72
N GLY A 64 34.20 16.31 -6.88
CA GLY A 64 34.06 16.13 -5.44
C GLY A 64 33.31 17.27 -4.74
N ILE A 65 33.54 18.53 -5.14
CA ILE A 65 32.85 19.70 -4.56
C ILE A 65 31.38 19.68 -4.97
N LEU A 66 31.09 19.43 -6.25
CA LEU A 66 29.72 19.28 -6.73
C LEU A 66 28.96 18.18 -5.97
N VAL A 67 29.56 16.98 -5.87
CA VAL A 67 28.94 15.84 -5.17
C VAL A 67 28.73 16.15 -3.70
N ALA A 68 29.66 16.83 -3.03
CA ALA A 68 29.50 17.25 -1.64
C ALA A 68 28.35 18.26 -1.48
N THR A 69 28.31 19.32 -2.30
CA THR A 69 27.24 20.34 -2.24
C THR A 69 25.86 19.72 -2.51
N VAL A 70 25.73 18.90 -3.56
CA VAL A 70 24.45 18.24 -3.90
C VAL A 70 24.02 17.27 -2.80
N ARG A 71 24.95 16.49 -2.23
CA ARG A 71 24.67 15.57 -1.10
C ARG A 71 24.17 16.33 0.12
N THR A 72 24.82 17.43 0.50
CA THR A 72 24.42 18.27 1.64
C THR A 72 23.04 18.88 1.40
N ALA A 73 22.80 19.47 0.22
CA ALA A 73 21.51 20.06 -0.13
C ALA A 73 20.38 19.00 -0.12
N TRP A 74 20.63 17.82 -0.69
CA TRP A 74 19.68 16.71 -0.70
C TRP A 74 19.37 16.22 0.72
N ASN A 75 20.38 15.98 1.55
CA ASN A 75 20.20 15.50 2.93
C ASN A 75 19.42 16.52 3.78
N SER A 76 19.70 17.82 3.65
CA SER A 76 18.96 18.88 4.34
C SER A 76 17.50 18.95 3.90
N ALA A 77 17.24 18.88 2.59
CA ALA A 77 15.87 18.85 2.06
C ALA A 77 15.11 17.59 2.52
N TRP A 78 15.78 16.42 2.50
CA TRP A 78 15.23 15.16 2.99
C TRP A 78 14.82 15.24 4.46
N GLY A 79 15.70 15.76 5.34
CA GLY A 79 15.40 15.94 6.77
C GLY A 79 14.19 16.86 7.01
N LEU A 80 14.12 18.00 6.31
CA LEU A 80 12.97 18.91 6.38
C LEU A 80 11.65 18.21 5.98
N MET A 81 11.64 17.48 4.87
CA MET A 81 10.45 16.76 4.40
C MET A 81 10.05 15.61 5.34
N MET A 82 11.02 14.86 5.85
CA MET A 82 10.78 13.78 6.81
C MET A 82 10.19 14.28 8.12
N SER A 83 10.64 15.44 8.62
CA SER A 83 10.07 16.07 9.83
C SER A 83 8.55 16.33 9.74
N GLN A 84 8.04 16.60 8.53
CA GLN A 84 6.62 16.85 8.27
C GLN A 84 5.84 15.56 7.99
N LEU A 85 6.41 14.65 7.20
CA LEU A 85 5.79 13.38 6.84
C LEU A 85 5.62 12.46 8.06
N ALA A 86 6.68 12.36 8.85
CA ALA A 86 6.88 11.39 9.92
C ALA A 86 7.56 12.06 11.14
N PRO A 87 6.76 12.66 12.05
CA PRO A 87 7.27 13.28 13.26
C PRO A 87 8.15 12.33 14.08
N SER A 88 9.30 12.81 14.53
CA SER A 88 10.29 12.02 15.26
C SER A 88 10.66 12.63 16.60
N ASP A 89 11.11 11.77 17.53
CA ASP A 89 11.79 12.19 18.76
C ASP A 89 13.23 12.67 18.50
N PHE A 90 13.89 13.15 19.56
CA PHE A 90 15.29 13.60 19.51
C PHE A 90 16.31 12.51 19.14
N SER A 91 15.94 11.23 19.23
CA SER A 91 16.77 10.10 18.78
C SER A 91 16.56 9.75 17.31
N GLY A 92 15.66 10.45 16.60
CA GLY A 92 15.25 10.12 15.23
C GLY A 92 14.19 9.02 15.13
N GLY A 93 13.57 8.63 16.25
CA GLY A 93 12.53 7.62 16.32
C GLY A 93 11.17 8.16 15.91
N TYR A 94 10.51 7.53 14.93
CA TYR A 94 9.18 7.92 14.46
C TYR A 94 8.10 7.68 15.52
N SER A 95 7.25 8.69 15.74
CA SER A 95 6.03 8.60 16.54
C SER A 95 4.78 8.84 15.70
N ARG A 96 3.82 7.92 15.76
CA ARG A 96 2.55 8.02 15.02
C ARG A 96 1.59 9.00 15.72
N PRO A 97 1.16 10.10 15.09
CA PRO A 97 0.15 10.98 15.67
C PRO A 97 -1.16 10.22 15.94
N ALA A 98 -1.77 10.49 17.10
CA ALA A 98 -3.02 9.85 17.50
C ALA A 98 -4.21 10.33 16.65
N SER A 99 -5.14 9.42 16.37
CA SER A 99 -6.40 9.71 15.66
C SER A 99 -7.29 10.62 16.51
N LYS A 100 -7.67 11.79 15.96
CA LYS A 100 -8.40 12.87 16.67
C LYS A 100 -9.88 12.55 16.94
N PHE A 101 -10.53 11.83 16.04
CA PHE A 101 -11.99 11.61 16.09
C PHE A 101 -12.29 10.21 16.63
N ARG A 102 -13.03 10.17 17.74
CA ARG A 102 -13.42 8.98 18.50
C ARG A 102 -14.94 8.88 18.49
N ILE A 103 -15.46 7.66 18.55
CA ILE A 103 -16.90 7.42 18.59
C ILE A 103 -17.47 8.01 19.88
N LEU A 104 -18.51 8.83 19.77
CA LEU A 104 -19.22 9.45 20.88
C LEU A 104 -20.72 9.22 20.71
N GLY A 105 -21.37 8.66 21.73
CA GLY A 105 -22.82 8.43 21.73
C GLY A 105 -23.29 7.29 20.82
N SER A 106 -24.61 7.22 20.61
CA SER A 106 -25.24 6.26 19.70
C SER A 106 -25.19 6.74 18.25
N LEU A 107 -25.11 5.80 17.31
CA LEU A 107 -25.04 6.06 15.88
C LEU A 107 -26.27 5.51 15.16
N SER A 108 -26.69 6.19 14.08
CA SER A 108 -27.77 5.73 13.19
C SER A 108 -27.16 4.96 12.01
N PRO A 109 -27.32 3.63 11.89
CA PRO A 109 -26.55 2.86 10.91
C PRO A 109 -26.75 3.30 9.46
N GLY A 110 -27.98 3.61 9.05
CA GLY A 110 -28.31 3.97 7.66
C GLY A 110 -27.71 5.29 7.15
N THR A 111 -27.20 6.14 8.04
CA THR A 111 -26.51 7.39 7.66
C THR A 111 -25.00 7.26 7.61
N LEU A 112 -24.43 6.12 8.02
CA LEU A 112 -22.99 5.90 8.01
C LEU A 112 -22.43 5.75 6.59
N HIS A 113 -21.20 6.25 6.41
CA HIS A 113 -20.42 6.13 5.20
C HIS A 113 -18.95 5.97 5.55
N LEU A 114 -18.24 5.06 4.88
CA LEU A 114 -16.85 4.75 5.15
C LEU A 114 -15.95 5.24 4.01
N TYR A 115 -14.92 6.00 4.36
CA TYR A 115 -13.88 6.46 3.47
C TYR A 115 -12.59 5.66 3.72
N VAL A 116 -12.05 5.09 2.65
CA VAL A 116 -10.87 4.20 2.70
C VAL A 116 -9.88 4.53 1.60
N GLY A 117 -8.65 4.04 1.73
CA GLY A 117 -7.72 3.88 0.61
C GLY A 117 -7.09 2.49 0.69
N LEU A 118 -7.11 1.73 -0.42
CA LEU A 118 -6.80 0.29 -0.42
C LEU A 118 -5.36 -0.02 -0.01
N ALA A 119 -4.45 0.92 -0.25
CA ALA A 119 -3.06 0.83 0.20
C ALA A 119 -2.92 0.82 1.74
N CYS A 120 -3.79 1.50 2.47
CA CYS A 120 -3.63 1.74 3.90
C CYS A 120 -3.99 0.50 4.74
N PRO A 121 -3.07 -0.06 5.56
CA PRO A 121 -3.37 -1.21 6.41
C PRO A 121 -4.45 -0.91 7.45
N TRP A 122 -4.46 0.30 8.01
CA TRP A 122 -5.46 0.75 8.98
C TRP A 122 -6.87 0.77 8.38
N ALA A 123 -7.02 1.18 7.11
CA ALA A 123 -8.30 1.15 6.40
C ALA A 123 -8.67 -0.24 5.89
N HIS A 124 -7.67 -1.10 5.63
CA HIS A 124 -7.91 -2.49 5.24
C HIS A 124 -8.62 -3.29 6.34
N ARG A 125 -8.34 -2.99 7.63
CA ARG A 125 -9.03 -3.60 8.78
C ARG A 125 -10.54 -3.40 8.73
N THR A 126 -10.98 -2.17 8.44
CA THR A 126 -12.41 -1.83 8.41
C THR A 126 -13.12 -2.43 7.20
N LEU A 127 -12.43 -2.59 6.07
CA LEU A 127 -12.95 -3.32 4.90
C LEU A 127 -13.14 -4.82 5.18
N ILE A 128 -12.18 -5.47 5.83
CA ILE A 128 -12.27 -6.89 6.17
C ILE A 128 -13.45 -7.14 7.11
N VAL A 129 -13.54 -6.40 8.23
CA VAL A 129 -14.64 -6.59 9.19
C VAL A 129 -16.00 -6.25 8.58
N ARG A 130 -16.10 -5.19 7.75
CA ARG A 130 -17.31 -4.87 7.00
C ARG A 130 -17.77 -6.02 6.10
N ALA A 131 -16.83 -6.66 5.38
CA ALA A 131 -17.15 -7.78 4.48
C ALA A 131 -17.57 -9.03 5.26
N LEU A 132 -16.84 -9.37 6.33
CA LEU A 132 -17.12 -10.54 7.16
C LEU A 132 -18.46 -10.43 7.90
N LYS A 133 -18.79 -9.26 8.46
CA LYS A 133 -20.07 -8.99 9.14
C LYS A 133 -21.25 -8.81 8.20
N GLY A 134 -21.04 -8.80 6.88
CA GLY A 134 -22.12 -8.59 5.91
C GLY A 134 -22.71 -7.18 5.96
N LEU A 135 -21.87 -6.16 6.16
CA LEU A 135 -22.27 -4.76 6.32
C LEU A 135 -22.20 -3.97 4.99
N GLU A 136 -22.20 -4.66 3.84
CA GLU A 136 -21.96 -3.99 2.56
C GLU A 136 -23.04 -2.97 2.18
N GLU A 137 -24.31 -3.32 2.37
CA GLU A 137 -25.46 -2.45 2.10
C GLU A 137 -25.66 -1.40 3.21
N ALA A 138 -25.37 -1.76 4.47
CA ALA A 138 -25.55 -0.88 5.62
C ALA A 138 -24.53 0.26 5.67
N VAL A 139 -23.29 0.01 5.27
CA VAL A 139 -22.20 1.00 5.28
C VAL A 139 -21.62 1.14 3.87
N ALA A 140 -22.06 2.17 3.15
CA ALA A 140 -21.53 2.51 1.83
C ALA A 140 -20.06 2.97 1.91
N VAL A 141 -19.29 2.75 0.82
CA VAL A 141 -17.84 3.03 0.79
C VAL A 141 -17.45 3.93 -0.39
N SER A 142 -16.69 5.00 -0.09
CA SER A 142 -15.91 5.78 -1.07
C SER A 142 -14.43 5.37 -0.96
N VAL A 143 -13.79 5.06 -2.08
CA VAL A 143 -12.40 4.58 -2.12
C VAL A 143 -11.50 5.63 -2.77
N ALA A 144 -10.60 6.22 -2.00
CA ALA A 144 -9.59 7.14 -2.50
C ALA A 144 -8.33 6.40 -2.96
N SER A 145 -7.67 6.95 -3.97
CA SER A 145 -6.28 6.64 -4.33
C SER A 145 -5.39 7.82 -3.94
N PRO A 146 -4.07 7.61 -3.74
CA PRO A 146 -3.18 8.71 -3.39
C PRO A 146 -2.95 9.64 -4.60
N GLY A 147 -2.94 10.95 -4.33
CA GLY A 147 -2.58 12.00 -5.27
C GLY A 147 -1.07 12.21 -5.39
N MET A 148 -0.66 13.05 -6.34
CA MET A 148 0.77 13.37 -6.56
C MET A 148 1.39 14.14 -5.39
N ASP A 149 0.58 14.88 -4.63
CA ASP A 149 0.96 15.61 -3.42
C ASP A 149 0.84 14.76 -2.14
N GLY A 150 0.49 13.47 -2.26
CA GLY A 150 0.24 12.57 -1.14
C GLY A 150 -1.14 12.75 -0.47
N SER A 151 -2.02 13.61 -0.99
CA SER A 151 -3.40 13.70 -0.53
C SER A 151 -4.22 12.47 -0.95
N TRP A 152 -5.38 12.26 -0.34
CA TRP A 152 -6.33 11.21 -0.75
C TRP A 152 -7.34 11.79 -1.74
N GLU A 153 -7.32 11.32 -2.98
CA GLU A 153 -8.13 11.82 -4.09
C GLU A 153 -9.18 10.79 -4.54
N PHE A 154 -10.39 11.26 -4.82
CA PHE A 154 -11.49 10.45 -5.34
C PHE A 154 -11.51 10.51 -6.86
N LYS A 155 -11.11 9.41 -7.50
CA LYS A 155 -11.00 9.31 -8.96
C LYS A 155 -12.00 8.26 -9.47
N GLY A 156 -12.82 8.66 -10.44
CA GLY A 156 -13.64 7.71 -11.19
C GLY A 156 -12.76 6.91 -12.12
N VAL A 157 -12.49 5.65 -11.78
CA VAL A 157 -11.76 4.73 -12.66
C VAL A 157 -12.77 3.94 -13.49
N GLY A 158 -12.65 4.02 -14.81
CA GLY A 158 -13.46 3.21 -15.73
C GLY A 158 -13.03 1.76 -15.68
N GLY A 159 -13.89 0.88 -15.16
CA GLY A 159 -13.66 -0.57 -15.13
C GLY A 159 -13.46 -1.14 -13.73
N ALA A 160 -14.56 -1.30 -12.99
CA ALA A 160 -14.57 -2.23 -11.87
C ALA A 160 -14.28 -3.64 -12.42
N HIS A 161 -13.19 -4.27 -11.97
CA HIS A 161 -12.99 -5.70 -12.20
C HIS A 161 -14.01 -6.44 -11.34
N SER A 162 -14.89 -7.21 -12.00
CA SER A 162 -16.05 -7.86 -11.38
C SER A 162 -15.70 -8.55 -10.06
N GLY A 163 -16.36 -8.17 -8.97
CA GLY A 163 -16.19 -8.75 -7.64
C GLY A 163 -15.09 -8.15 -6.74
N SER A 164 -14.32 -7.14 -7.18
CA SER A 164 -13.26 -6.52 -6.36
C SER A 164 -13.57 -5.07 -5.98
N ILE A 165 -13.11 -4.63 -4.79
CA ILE A 165 -13.20 -3.22 -4.39
C ILE A 165 -12.08 -2.41 -5.08
N GLY A 166 -12.44 -1.27 -5.67
CA GLY A 166 -11.53 -0.40 -6.41
C GLY A 166 -11.79 1.09 -6.15
N PRO A 167 -10.88 1.98 -6.61
CA PRO A 167 -11.02 3.43 -6.46
C PRO A 167 -12.34 3.97 -7.03
N SER A 168 -12.89 5.00 -6.39
CA SER A 168 -14.18 5.58 -6.77
C SER A 168 -14.21 7.10 -6.63
N LEU A 169 -15.22 7.72 -7.27
CA LEU A 169 -15.70 9.04 -6.87
C LEU A 169 -16.23 9.01 -5.43
N ASP A 170 -16.35 10.18 -4.81
CA ASP A 170 -17.03 10.29 -3.53
C ASP A 170 -18.55 10.14 -3.69
N LYS A 171 -19.09 9.07 -3.11
CA LYS A 171 -20.51 8.71 -3.18
C LYS A 171 -21.38 9.40 -2.11
N ALA A 172 -20.80 10.09 -1.13
CA ALA A 172 -21.57 10.71 -0.04
C ALA A 172 -21.68 12.24 -0.13
N ASN A 173 -20.60 12.94 -0.50
CA ASN A 173 -20.59 14.41 -0.57
C ASN A 173 -20.17 14.99 -1.94
N GLY A 174 -19.70 14.15 -2.87
CA GLY A 174 -19.24 14.58 -4.20
C GLY A 174 -17.89 15.33 -4.19
N CYS A 175 -17.13 15.24 -3.10
CA CYS A 175 -15.81 15.87 -2.98
C CYS A 175 -14.77 15.22 -3.92
N ARG A 176 -13.74 15.99 -4.29
CA ARG A 176 -12.58 15.51 -5.06
C ARG A 176 -11.48 14.95 -4.17
N THR A 177 -11.35 15.46 -2.95
CA THR A 177 -10.34 15.02 -1.98
C THR A 177 -10.93 14.70 -0.62
N LEU A 178 -10.28 13.81 0.14
CA LEU A 178 -10.66 13.53 1.53
C LEU A 178 -10.52 14.79 2.41
N LYS A 179 -9.58 15.68 2.07
CA LYS A 179 -9.38 16.96 2.75
C LYS A 179 -10.62 17.85 2.66
N GLU A 180 -11.27 17.91 1.50
CA GLU A 180 -12.55 18.60 1.34
C GLU A 180 -13.63 17.99 2.23
N VAL A 181 -13.75 16.66 2.31
CA VAL A 181 -14.75 15.99 3.17
C VAL A 181 -14.54 16.34 4.64
N TYR A 182 -13.31 16.28 5.13
CA TYR A 182 -12.98 16.75 6.48
C TYR A 182 -13.32 18.24 6.68
N GLY A 183 -13.17 19.06 5.64
CA GLY A 183 -13.52 20.49 5.63
C GLY A 183 -15.03 20.77 5.68
N LEU A 184 -15.90 19.81 5.31
CA LEU A 184 -17.36 19.96 5.40
C LEU A 184 -17.88 19.95 6.85
N ARG A 185 -17.08 19.47 7.80
CA ARG A 185 -17.39 19.45 9.23
C ARG A 185 -17.77 20.85 9.72
N ARG A 186 -18.72 20.94 10.66
CA ARG A 186 -19.03 22.20 11.36
C ARG A 186 -17.78 22.77 12.06
N GLY A 187 -17.36 23.96 11.62
CA GLY A 187 -16.13 24.62 12.09
C GLY A 187 -14.86 24.26 11.29
N GLY A 188 -14.97 23.41 10.27
CA GLY A 188 -13.86 22.97 9.43
C GLY A 188 -12.87 22.01 10.12
N TYR A 189 -11.82 21.66 9.38
CA TYR A 189 -10.68 20.90 9.88
C TYR A 189 -9.43 21.18 9.03
N ASP A 190 -8.32 21.47 9.71
CA ASP A 190 -7.01 21.83 9.14
C ASP A 190 -5.92 20.78 9.39
N GLY A 191 -6.20 19.75 10.20
CA GLY A 191 -5.27 18.68 10.53
C GLY A 191 -5.15 17.58 9.46
N ARG A 192 -4.48 16.47 9.81
CA ARG A 192 -4.22 15.36 8.89
C ARG A 192 -5.51 14.61 8.52
N SER A 193 -5.93 14.76 7.26
CA SER A 193 -7.03 13.98 6.67
C SER A 193 -6.57 12.53 6.41
N THR A 194 -6.99 11.59 7.26
CA THR A 194 -6.52 10.19 7.24
C THR A 194 -7.61 9.19 6.90
N VAL A 195 -7.22 8.06 6.29
CA VAL A 195 -8.08 6.88 6.14
C VAL A 195 -7.68 5.80 7.18
N PRO A 196 -8.64 5.04 7.75
CA PRO A 196 -10.08 5.10 7.49
C PRO A 196 -10.73 6.34 8.14
N MET A 197 -11.83 6.79 7.56
CA MET A 197 -12.72 7.78 8.17
C MET A 197 -14.16 7.28 8.09
N LEU A 198 -14.80 7.11 9.24
CA LEU A 198 -16.23 6.88 9.35
C LEU A 198 -16.93 8.24 9.43
N TRP A 199 -17.89 8.45 8.54
CA TRP A 199 -18.62 9.69 8.33
C TRP A 199 -20.12 9.46 8.55
N ASP A 200 -20.80 10.43 9.14
CA ASP A 200 -22.27 10.45 9.22
C ASP A 200 -22.83 11.45 8.20
N LYS A 201 -23.55 10.94 7.21
CA LYS A 201 -24.22 11.74 6.17
C LYS A 201 -25.31 12.65 6.74
N GLY A 202 -25.90 12.29 7.89
CA GLY A 202 -26.98 13.04 8.54
C GLY A 202 -26.47 14.31 9.22
N SER A 203 -25.53 14.18 10.15
CA SER A 203 -24.89 15.33 10.82
C SER A 203 -23.85 16.07 9.97
N LYS A 204 -23.35 15.44 8.90
CA LYS A 204 -22.19 15.88 8.11
C LYS A 204 -20.95 16.10 8.97
N ASP A 205 -20.63 15.09 9.79
CA ASP A 205 -19.45 15.08 10.66
C ASP A 205 -18.69 13.75 10.59
N VAL A 206 -17.41 13.81 10.97
CA VAL A 206 -16.52 12.68 11.18
C VAL A 206 -16.90 12.00 12.49
N VAL A 207 -17.46 10.80 12.39
CA VAL A 207 -17.79 9.95 13.54
C VAL A 207 -16.52 9.40 14.18
N CYS A 208 -15.59 8.90 13.37
CA CYS A 208 -14.34 8.33 13.87
C CYS A 208 -13.27 8.26 12.78
N ASN A 209 -12.00 8.41 13.15
CA ASN A 209 -10.87 8.09 12.27
C ASN A 209 -9.81 7.18 12.91
N GLU A 210 -10.15 6.47 14.00
CA GLU A 210 -9.36 5.34 14.49
C GLU A 210 -9.83 4.02 13.87
N SER A 211 -8.89 3.24 13.35
CA SER A 211 -9.19 1.96 12.72
C SER A 211 -9.73 0.90 13.69
N TYR A 212 -9.22 0.88 14.93
CA TYR A 212 -9.60 -0.12 15.93
C TYR A 212 -11.02 0.13 16.48
N ASP A 213 -11.32 1.38 16.84
CA ASP A 213 -12.65 1.79 17.29
C ASP A 213 -13.73 1.50 16.22
N ILE A 214 -13.41 1.73 14.93
CA ILE A 214 -14.33 1.42 13.81
C ILE A 214 -14.56 -0.09 13.66
N ILE A 215 -13.54 -0.94 13.78
CA ILE A 215 -13.77 -2.40 13.69
C ILE A 215 -14.51 -2.96 14.91
N GLN A 216 -14.34 -2.40 16.11
CA GLN A 216 -15.16 -2.75 17.26
C GLN A 216 -16.63 -2.36 17.06
N LEU A 217 -16.89 -1.15 16.52
CA LEU A 217 -18.24 -0.72 16.15
C LEU A 217 -18.88 -1.65 15.11
N PHE A 218 -18.15 -2.04 14.07
CA PHE A 218 -18.65 -2.95 13.04
C PHE A 218 -18.88 -4.38 13.58
N ASN A 219 -18.09 -4.82 14.56
CA ASN A 219 -18.20 -6.14 15.14
C ASN A 219 -19.49 -6.36 15.93
N SER A 220 -19.86 -5.41 16.82
CA SER A 220 -21.01 -5.57 17.71
C SER A 220 -22.03 -4.44 17.64
N GLY A 221 -21.58 -3.19 17.47
CA GLY A 221 -22.44 -2.00 17.47
C GLY A 221 -23.38 -1.86 16.28
N LEU A 222 -23.16 -2.60 15.18
CA LEU A 222 -24.02 -2.63 14.00
C LEU A 222 -24.77 -3.97 13.79
N ASN A 223 -24.84 -4.83 14.81
CA ASN A 223 -25.46 -6.16 14.69
C ASN A 223 -26.93 -6.13 14.21
N SER A 224 -27.70 -5.08 14.51
CA SER A 224 -29.08 -4.94 14.05
C SER A 224 -29.25 -4.77 12.53
N VAL A 225 -28.17 -4.49 11.80
CA VAL A 225 -28.15 -4.31 10.33
C VAL A 225 -27.06 -5.16 9.65
N ALA A 226 -26.40 -6.04 10.40
CA ALA A 226 -25.37 -6.94 9.88
C ALA A 226 -26.00 -8.12 9.14
N GLY A 227 -25.42 -8.53 8.01
CA GLY A 227 -25.78 -9.79 7.35
C GLY A 227 -25.30 -11.05 8.09
N LYS A 228 -24.36 -10.89 9.04
CA LYS A 228 -23.88 -11.92 9.97
C LYS A 228 -23.83 -11.38 11.42
N PRO A 229 -24.98 -11.15 12.08
CA PRO A 229 -25.02 -10.63 13.45
C PRO A 229 -24.36 -11.58 14.46
N GLU A 230 -24.42 -12.89 14.22
CA GLU A 230 -23.89 -13.97 15.07
C GLU A 230 -22.36 -14.09 15.07
N LEU A 231 -21.68 -13.55 14.05
CA LEU A 231 -20.23 -13.54 13.98
C LEU A 231 -19.65 -12.50 14.97
N ASP A 232 -19.10 -12.96 16.09
CA ASP A 232 -18.33 -12.11 17.00
C ASP A 232 -16.82 -12.38 16.84
N LEU A 233 -16.08 -11.35 16.42
CA LEU A 233 -14.62 -11.35 16.25
C LEU A 233 -13.89 -10.84 17.52
N SER A 234 -14.63 -10.49 18.57
CA SER A 234 -14.09 -10.04 19.85
C SER A 234 -14.99 -10.52 21.02
N PRO A 235 -15.26 -11.83 21.12
CA PRO A 235 -16.17 -12.36 22.12
C PRO A 235 -15.65 -12.09 23.55
N PRO A 236 -16.54 -11.92 24.54
CA PRO A 236 -16.16 -11.48 25.89
C PRO A 236 -15.06 -12.31 26.55
N GLU A 237 -15.08 -13.63 26.35
CA GLU A 237 -14.14 -14.60 26.92
C GLU A 237 -12.71 -14.50 26.36
N LEU A 238 -12.53 -13.98 25.14
CA LEU A 238 -11.20 -13.77 24.52
C LEU A 238 -10.71 -12.33 24.64
N LYS A 239 -11.51 -11.42 25.22
CA LYS A 239 -11.23 -9.99 25.18
C LYS A 239 -9.88 -9.61 25.82
N GLU A 240 -9.53 -10.21 26.96
CA GLU A 240 -8.25 -9.94 27.63
C GLU A 240 -7.05 -10.41 26.79
N GLU A 241 -7.16 -11.57 26.14
CA GLU A 241 -6.13 -12.14 25.28
C GLU A 241 -5.97 -11.32 23.98
N ILE A 242 -7.08 -10.87 23.38
CA ILE A 242 -7.10 -9.93 22.25
C ILE A 242 -6.38 -8.62 22.64
N GLU A 243 -6.64 -8.08 23.83
CA GLU A 243 -5.98 -6.87 24.33
C GLU A 243 -4.50 -7.08 24.69
N GLU A 244 -4.08 -8.27 25.13
CA GLU A 244 -2.66 -8.62 25.27
C GLU A 244 -1.95 -8.71 23.93
N TRP A 245 -2.46 -9.48 22.98
CA TRP A 245 -1.86 -9.58 21.65
C TRP A 245 -1.83 -8.23 20.94
N TYR A 246 -2.87 -7.40 21.06
CA TYR A 246 -2.90 -6.08 20.45
C TYR A 246 -1.82 -5.15 21.03
N ARG A 247 -1.58 -5.19 22.35
CA ARG A 247 -0.48 -4.46 23.00
C ARG A 247 0.90 -4.90 22.51
N ILE A 248 1.06 -6.13 22.02
CA ILE A 248 2.31 -6.63 21.43
C ILE A 248 2.42 -6.24 19.95
N ILE A 249 1.41 -6.57 19.13
CA ILE A 249 1.51 -6.41 17.68
C ILE A 249 1.42 -4.96 17.21
N TYR A 250 0.68 -4.08 17.92
CA TYR A 250 0.53 -2.69 17.50
C TYR A 250 1.86 -1.92 17.52
N PRO A 251 2.60 -1.80 18.65
CA PRO A 251 3.82 -1.01 18.69
C PRO A 251 4.99 -1.65 17.91
N ASN A 252 5.06 -2.99 17.89
CA ASN A 252 6.24 -3.71 17.41
C ASN A 252 6.10 -4.21 15.97
N VAL A 253 4.89 -4.45 15.47
CA VAL A 253 4.65 -4.97 14.11
C VAL A 253 3.89 -3.97 13.26
N ASN A 254 2.66 -3.62 13.64
CA ASN A 254 1.80 -2.74 12.82
C ASN A 254 2.37 -1.33 12.67
N ASN A 255 2.85 -0.75 13.76
CA ASN A 255 3.58 0.52 13.77
C ASN A 255 5.10 0.29 13.66
N GLY A 256 5.61 -0.88 14.05
CA GLY A 256 7.05 -1.19 13.99
C GLY A 256 7.64 -1.11 12.58
N VAL A 257 6.93 -1.58 11.55
CA VAL A 257 7.38 -1.42 10.15
C VAL A 257 7.50 0.05 9.74
N TYR A 258 6.58 0.92 10.20
CA TYR A 258 6.66 2.36 9.95
C TYR A 258 7.78 3.02 10.77
N ARG A 259 8.02 2.55 12.00
CA ARG A 259 9.17 2.99 12.83
C ARG A 259 10.51 2.67 12.16
N CYS A 260 10.62 1.54 11.45
CA CYS A 260 11.77 1.23 10.61
C CYS A 260 11.84 2.16 9.39
N GLY A 261 10.76 2.24 8.60
CA GLY A 261 10.75 2.97 7.33
C GLY A 261 10.85 4.49 7.43
N PHE A 262 10.47 5.06 8.58
CA PHE A 262 10.54 6.49 8.86
C PHE A 262 11.60 6.88 9.90
N ALA A 263 12.48 5.95 10.30
CA ALA A 263 13.61 6.29 11.16
C ALA A 263 14.50 7.36 10.50
N GLN A 264 14.90 8.36 11.29
CA GLN A 264 15.76 9.47 10.85
C GLN A 264 17.21 9.35 11.36
N SER A 265 17.52 8.27 12.07
CA SER A 265 18.86 7.90 12.56
C SER A 265 19.09 6.39 12.42
N GLN A 266 20.35 5.97 12.45
CA GLN A 266 20.71 4.56 12.40
C GLN A 266 20.26 3.85 13.69
N GLU A 267 20.42 4.50 14.84
CA GLU A 267 20.10 3.98 16.16
C GLU A 267 18.60 3.76 16.36
N ALA A 268 17.77 4.65 15.82
CA ALA A 268 16.31 4.50 15.85
C ALA A 268 15.83 3.39 14.92
N TYR A 269 16.47 3.25 13.74
CA TYR A 269 16.22 2.15 12.81
C TYR A 269 16.60 0.81 13.44
N ASP A 270 17.82 0.68 13.96
CA ASP A 270 18.34 -0.56 14.55
C ASP A 270 17.51 -1.02 15.74
N ARG A 271 17.09 -0.10 16.61
CA ARG A 271 16.14 -0.40 17.70
C ARG A 271 14.82 -0.96 17.15
N SER A 272 14.22 -0.25 16.20
CA SER A 272 12.88 -0.58 15.68
C SER A 272 12.87 -1.89 14.87
N VAL A 273 13.91 -2.16 14.09
CA VAL A 273 14.02 -3.39 13.28
C VAL A 273 14.31 -4.60 14.15
N ASN A 274 15.10 -4.47 15.22
CA ASN A 274 15.30 -5.54 16.19
C ASN A 274 14.01 -5.85 16.97
N GLU A 275 13.30 -4.84 17.47
CA GLU A 275 11.98 -5.03 18.13
C GLU A 275 10.95 -5.70 17.21
N LEU A 276 10.89 -5.29 15.94
CA LEU A 276 10.04 -5.89 14.91
C LEU A 276 10.36 -7.37 14.73
N PHE A 277 11.63 -7.72 14.44
CA PHE A 277 11.99 -9.09 14.15
C PHE A 277 11.95 -10.00 15.38
N CYS A 278 12.31 -9.54 16.58
CA CYS A 278 12.09 -10.30 17.81
C CYS A 278 10.60 -10.60 18.04
N THR A 279 9.70 -9.68 17.64
CA THR A 279 8.25 -9.92 17.75
C THR A 279 7.75 -10.87 16.66
N LEU A 280 8.26 -10.79 15.42
CA LEU A 280 7.96 -11.76 14.36
C LEU A 280 8.47 -13.17 14.71
N ASP A 281 9.65 -13.28 15.30
CA ASP A 281 10.22 -14.54 15.78
C ASP A 281 9.32 -15.13 16.90
N ARG A 282 8.87 -14.33 17.89
CA ARG A 282 7.87 -14.75 18.90
C ARG A 282 6.52 -15.18 18.29
N LEU A 283 6.05 -14.50 17.26
CA LEU A 283 4.78 -14.83 16.58
C LEU A 283 4.90 -16.14 15.78
N GLU A 284 6.04 -16.41 15.16
CA GLU A 284 6.32 -17.69 14.48
C GLU A 284 6.26 -18.87 15.45
N ASP A 285 6.86 -18.74 16.63
CA ASP A 285 6.87 -19.77 17.67
C ASP A 285 5.46 -20.04 18.24
N HIS A 286 4.66 -18.98 18.47
CA HIS A 286 3.26 -19.11 18.90
C HIS A 286 2.40 -19.81 17.84
N LEU A 287 2.48 -19.34 16.60
CA LEU A 287 1.68 -19.83 15.48
C LEU A 287 2.12 -21.23 14.99
N ALA A 288 3.18 -21.80 15.55
CA ALA A 288 3.54 -23.22 15.40
C ALA A 288 2.53 -24.15 16.07
N ASN A 289 1.94 -23.71 17.19
CA ASN A 289 1.09 -24.53 18.06
C ASN A 289 -0.36 -24.04 18.15
N SER A 290 -0.61 -22.77 17.77
CA SER A 290 -1.94 -22.16 17.75
C SER A 290 -2.34 -21.80 16.32
N ARG A 291 -3.60 -22.03 15.91
CA ARG A 291 -4.07 -21.68 14.56
C ARG A 291 -4.12 -20.17 14.35
N TYR A 292 -4.66 -19.43 15.31
CA TYR A 292 -4.74 -17.98 15.35
C TYR A 292 -4.03 -17.40 16.59
N LEU A 293 -4.09 -16.09 16.80
CA LEU A 293 -3.48 -15.48 17.98
C LEU A 293 -4.17 -15.93 19.28
N CYS A 294 -5.51 -15.93 19.31
CA CYS A 294 -6.31 -16.35 20.46
C CYS A 294 -6.79 -17.82 20.34
N GLY A 295 -5.84 -18.75 20.16
CA GLY A 295 -6.13 -20.17 20.00
C GLY A 295 -6.80 -20.50 18.66
N ASP A 296 -7.98 -21.09 18.74
CA ASP A 296 -8.74 -21.63 17.59
C ASP A 296 -9.70 -20.64 16.94
N GLN A 297 -10.00 -19.52 17.58
CA GLN A 297 -10.94 -18.53 17.06
C GLN A 297 -10.20 -17.42 16.30
N PHE A 298 -10.77 -17.01 15.17
CA PHE A 298 -10.27 -15.88 14.39
C PHE A 298 -10.88 -14.57 14.90
N THR A 299 -10.02 -13.61 15.25
CA THR A 299 -10.43 -12.41 16.01
C THR A 299 -10.04 -11.08 15.36
N LEU A 300 -10.46 -9.96 15.95
CA LEU A 300 -10.05 -8.61 15.54
C LEU A 300 -8.52 -8.40 15.60
N VAL A 301 -7.80 -9.09 16.50
CA VAL A 301 -6.34 -8.94 16.59
C VAL A 301 -5.62 -9.65 15.43
N ASP A 302 -6.18 -10.75 14.92
CA ASP A 302 -5.69 -11.43 13.72
C ASP A 302 -5.82 -10.55 12.47
N ILE A 303 -6.94 -9.85 12.32
CA ILE A 303 -7.15 -8.86 11.26
C ILE A 303 -6.14 -7.71 11.40
N CYS A 304 -5.87 -7.27 12.63
CA CYS A 304 -4.88 -6.25 12.90
C CYS A 304 -3.46 -6.68 12.48
N LEU A 305 -3.07 -7.95 12.68
CA LEU A 305 -1.78 -8.50 12.25
C LEU A 305 -1.73 -8.74 10.74
N PHE A 306 -2.71 -9.46 10.18
CA PHE A 306 -2.80 -9.82 8.77
C PHE A 306 -2.63 -8.62 7.83
N THR A 307 -3.26 -7.48 8.17
CA THR A 307 -3.18 -6.26 7.36
C THR A 307 -1.75 -5.68 7.23
N THR A 308 -0.85 -6.02 8.16
CA THR A 308 0.60 -5.75 8.05
C THR A 308 1.32 -6.88 7.31
N LEU A 309 1.05 -8.14 7.65
CA LEU A 309 1.72 -9.30 7.03
C LEU A 309 1.55 -9.32 5.50
N ILE A 310 0.33 -9.13 5.01
CA ILE A 310 0.02 -9.13 3.56
C ILE A 310 0.72 -8.01 2.76
N ARG A 311 1.32 -7.03 3.45
CA ARG A 311 2.09 -5.92 2.86
C ARG A 311 3.61 -6.07 3.08
N PHE A 312 4.06 -7.08 3.83
CA PHE A 312 5.44 -7.18 4.30
C PHE A 312 6.42 -7.39 3.14
N ASP A 313 6.28 -8.48 2.38
CA ASP A 313 7.14 -8.76 1.23
C ASP A 313 6.87 -7.83 0.04
N LEU A 314 5.65 -7.27 -0.07
CA LEU A 314 5.28 -6.31 -1.11
C LEU A 314 5.97 -4.94 -0.95
N ALA A 315 6.03 -4.42 0.28
CA ALA A 315 6.41 -3.03 0.56
C ALA A 315 7.43 -2.90 1.70
N TYR A 316 7.15 -3.46 2.88
CA TYR A 316 7.93 -3.16 4.09
C TYR A 316 9.35 -3.73 4.04
N ASN A 317 9.52 -4.94 3.50
CA ASN A 317 10.82 -5.60 3.36
C ASN A 317 11.80 -4.73 2.55
N VAL A 318 11.35 -4.17 1.41
CA VAL A 318 12.21 -3.37 0.52
C VAL A 318 12.21 -1.89 0.92
N LEU A 319 11.05 -1.22 0.91
CA LEU A 319 10.96 0.24 1.06
C LEU A 319 11.26 0.70 2.49
N PHE A 320 10.76 -0.03 3.50
CA PHE A 320 11.00 0.26 4.91
C PHE A 320 12.23 -0.48 5.47
N ARG A 321 12.99 -1.15 4.59
CA ARG A 321 14.24 -1.86 4.87
C ARG A 321 14.11 -3.01 5.87
N CYS A 322 12.90 -3.51 6.14
CA CYS A 322 12.65 -4.64 7.04
C CYS A 322 13.18 -5.98 6.46
N THR A 323 14.50 -6.10 6.35
CA THR A 323 15.21 -7.00 5.42
C THR A 323 15.83 -8.24 6.07
N LYS A 324 15.90 -8.34 7.41
CA LYS A 324 16.53 -9.47 8.14
C LYS A 324 16.05 -10.83 7.63
N LYS A 325 14.74 -10.93 7.35
CA LYS A 325 14.06 -12.13 6.84
C LYS A 325 12.77 -11.69 6.13
N LYS A 326 12.42 -12.34 5.02
CA LYS A 326 11.12 -12.16 4.34
C LYS A 326 10.02 -12.87 5.09
N LEU A 327 8.78 -12.40 4.98
CA LEU A 327 7.64 -13.09 5.56
C LEU A 327 7.51 -14.50 4.98
N SER A 328 7.75 -14.66 3.68
CA SER A 328 7.70 -15.97 3.00
C SER A 328 8.73 -17.02 3.49
N GLU A 329 9.72 -16.61 4.30
CA GLU A 329 10.72 -17.50 4.93
C GLU A 329 10.32 -17.91 6.36
N TYR A 330 9.22 -17.39 6.90
CA TYR A 330 8.59 -17.86 8.14
C TYR A 330 7.51 -18.88 7.79
N ALA A 331 7.62 -20.11 8.28
CA ALA A 331 6.71 -21.19 7.91
C ALA A 331 5.30 -20.96 8.46
N ASN A 332 5.19 -20.63 9.75
CA ASN A 332 3.90 -20.50 10.43
C ASN A 332 3.23 -19.18 10.10
N LEU A 333 3.94 -18.05 10.18
CA LEU A 333 3.43 -16.72 9.81
C LEU A 333 2.97 -16.64 8.35
N HIS A 334 3.72 -17.24 7.42
CA HIS A 334 3.32 -17.24 6.00
C HIS A 334 2.12 -18.15 5.74
N ALA A 335 2.03 -19.31 6.41
CA ALA A 335 0.85 -20.16 6.35
C ALA A 335 -0.38 -19.47 6.99
N TYR A 336 -0.20 -18.79 8.12
CA TYR A 336 -1.23 -18.02 8.85
C TYR A 336 -1.78 -16.87 7.99
N MET A 337 -0.89 -16.13 7.31
CA MET A 337 -1.30 -15.10 6.36
C MET A 337 -2.11 -15.70 5.18
N ARG A 338 -1.76 -16.90 4.69
CA ARG A 338 -2.53 -17.60 3.64
C ARG A 338 -3.89 -18.10 4.13
N ASP A 339 -3.97 -18.67 5.34
CA ASP A 339 -5.22 -19.09 6.00
C ASP A 339 -6.22 -17.92 6.04
N ILE A 340 -5.77 -16.76 6.56
CA ILE A 340 -6.61 -15.54 6.64
C ILE A 340 -6.96 -14.98 5.25
N TYR A 341 -6.02 -15.01 4.28
CA TYR A 341 -6.29 -14.57 2.91
C TYR A 341 -7.38 -15.41 2.22
N GLN A 342 -7.44 -16.70 2.53
CA GLN A 342 -8.40 -17.67 1.96
C GLN A 342 -9.78 -17.65 2.65
N ILE A 343 -9.93 -16.97 3.80
CA ILE A 343 -11.26 -16.73 4.40
C ILE A 343 -12.15 -16.01 3.37
N PRO A 344 -13.40 -16.48 3.14
CA PRO A 344 -14.30 -15.88 2.17
C PRO A 344 -14.43 -14.36 2.30
N LYS A 345 -14.41 -13.68 1.14
CA LYS A 345 -14.34 -12.21 0.95
C LYS A 345 -13.03 -11.51 1.33
N VAL A 346 -12.10 -12.11 2.08
CA VAL A 346 -10.85 -11.40 2.49
C VAL A 346 -9.93 -11.10 1.30
N ALA A 347 -9.73 -12.07 0.40
CA ALA A 347 -8.95 -11.84 -0.82
C ALA A 347 -9.49 -10.66 -1.67
N ALA A 348 -10.81 -10.45 -1.70
CA ALA A 348 -11.46 -9.38 -2.47
C ALA A 348 -11.22 -7.96 -1.92
N THR A 349 -10.75 -7.82 -0.67
CA THR A 349 -10.33 -6.53 -0.10
C THR A 349 -8.85 -6.20 -0.39
N CYS A 350 -8.08 -7.16 -0.90
CA CYS A 350 -6.64 -7.05 -1.13
C CYS A 350 -6.31 -6.55 -2.55
N ASN A 351 -6.02 -5.26 -2.72
CA ASN A 351 -5.54 -4.72 -4.01
C ASN A 351 -4.02 -4.46 -3.96
N PHE A 352 -3.23 -5.43 -4.42
CA PHE A 352 -1.76 -5.35 -4.38
C PHE A 352 -1.17 -4.28 -5.31
N THR A 353 -1.84 -3.96 -6.42
CA THR A 353 -1.43 -2.88 -7.32
C THR A 353 -1.52 -1.52 -6.63
N GLU A 354 -2.67 -1.20 -6.00
CA GLU A 354 -2.84 0.04 -5.23
C GLU A 354 -1.91 0.11 -4.02
N ILE A 355 -1.68 -1.02 -3.33
CA ILE A 355 -0.69 -1.12 -2.25
C ILE A 355 0.71 -0.72 -2.77
N MET A 356 1.24 -1.43 -3.77
CA MET A 356 2.59 -1.15 -4.26
C MET A 356 2.68 0.24 -4.88
N ASP A 357 1.69 0.69 -5.64
CA ASP A 357 1.70 2.03 -6.24
C ASP A 357 1.72 3.13 -5.18
N SER A 358 0.92 3.03 -4.11
CA SER A 358 0.99 4.01 -3.02
C SER A 358 2.34 4.00 -2.30
N TYR A 359 2.82 2.82 -1.86
CA TYR A 359 4.08 2.76 -1.12
C TYR A 359 5.26 3.25 -1.98
N TYR A 360 5.41 2.77 -3.21
CA TYR A 360 6.58 3.11 -4.02
C TYR A 360 6.47 4.44 -4.79
N LYS A 361 5.28 4.90 -5.17
CA LYS A 361 5.14 6.14 -5.96
C LYS A 361 4.84 7.37 -5.12
N THR A 362 4.11 7.23 -3.99
CA THR A 362 3.57 8.39 -3.25
C THR A 362 4.21 8.64 -1.89
N LEU A 363 5.02 7.74 -1.34
CA LEU A 363 5.85 8.00 -0.15
C LEU A 363 7.16 8.71 -0.52
N PHE A 364 7.04 9.92 -1.07
CA PHE A 364 8.17 10.84 -1.17
C PHE A 364 8.47 11.44 0.22
N PRO A 365 9.74 11.52 0.68
CA PRO A 365 10.98 11.31 -0.06
C PRO A 365 11.65 9.93 0.11
N LEU A 366 10.94 8.89 0.56
CA LEU A 366 11.54 7.56 0.77
C LEU A 366 11.97 6.87 -0.53
N ASN A 367 11.21 7.04 -1.62
CA ASN A 367 11.56 6.55 -2.95
C ASN A 367 11.51 7.67 -4.01
N PRO A 368 12.56 8.51 -4.11
CA PRO A 368 12.56 9.69 -4.99
C PRO A 368 12.37 9.39 -6.48
N GLY A 369 12.72 8.18 -6.94
CA GLY A 369 12.55 7.78 -8.33
C GLY A 369 11.15 7.27 -8.68
N SER A 370 10.27 7.09 -7.69
CA SER A 370 8.94 6.45 -7.83
C SER A 370 8.96 5.07 -8.50
N ILE A 371 10.13 4.40 -8.56
CA ILE A 371 10.29 3.10 -9.20
C ILE A 371 9.68 2.02 -8.29
N ARG A 372 8.72 1.28 -8.83
CA ARG A 372 8.09 0.14 -8.18
C ARG A 372 8.84 -1.15 -8.56
N PRO A 373 9.29 -1.98 -7.60
CA PRO A 373 9.85 -3.29 -7.92
C PRO A 373 8.80 -4.23 -8.52
N VAL A 374 9.25 -5.32 -9.13
CA VAL A 374 8.38 -6.42 -9.56
C VAL A 374 7.78 -7.09 -8.31
N MET A 375 6.52 -7.48 -8.38
CA MET A 375 5.83 -8.17 -7.28
C MET A 375 6.51 -9.52 -6.98
N PRO A 376 6.78 -9.87 -5.72
CA PRO A 376 7.24 -11.20 -5.33
C PRO A 376 6.24 -12.28 -5.77
N SER A 377 6.73 -13.38 -6.35
CA SER A 377 5.87 -14.50 -6.79
C SER A 377 5.13 -15.19 -5.64
N THR A 378 5.58 -15.02 -4.40
CA THR A 378 4.92 -15.49 -3.17
C THR A 378 3.69 -14.67 -2.80
N SER A 379 3.53 -13.46 -3.36
CA SER A 379 2.38 -12.59 -3.18
C SER A 379 1.37 -12.66 -4.32
N ASP A 380 1.58 -13.50 -5.33
CA ASP A 380 0.60 -13.74 -6.39
C ASP A 380 -0.64 -14.48 -5.85
N HIS A 381 -1.83 -14.19 -6.40
CA HIS A 381 -3.08 -14.78 -5.96
C HIS A 381 -3.07 -16.32 -6.01
N HIS A 382 -2.53 -16.93 -7.08
CA HIS A 382 -2.45 -18.38 -7.19
C HIS A 382 -1.45 -18.98 -6.18
N PHE A 383 -0.41 -18.24 -5.78
CA PHE A 383 0.46 -18.68 -4.69
C PHE A 383 -0.25 -18.59 -3.33
N LEU A 384 -0.94 -17.48 -3.08
CA LEU A 384 -1.64 -17.23 -1.81
C LEU A 384 -2.83 -18.17 -1.59
N CYS A 385 -3.44 -18.68 -2.65
CA CYS A 385 -4.50 -19.70 -2.61
C CYS A 385 -3.99 -21.16 -2.51
N ARG A 386 -2.67 -21.38 -2.36
CA ARG A 386 -2.15 -22.74 -2.08
C ARG A 386 -2.52 -23.19 -0.67
N PRO A 387 -2.77 -24.49 -0.44
CA PRO A 387 -3.03 -25.04 0.89
C PRO A 387 -2.03 -24.54 1.94
N HIS A 388 -2.53 -24.26 3.14
CA HIS A 388 -1.73 -23.76 4.27
C HIS A 388 -1.54 -24.81 5.38
N GLY A 389 -2.39 -25.84 5.48
CA GLY A 389 -2.20 -26.93 6.43
C GLY A 389 -2.35 -26.51 7.89
N ARG A 390 -3.16 -25.47 8.16
CA ARG A 390 -3.35 -24.91 9.52
C ARG A 390 -4.64 -25.38 10.17
N GLU A 391 -5.54 -25.93 9.38
CA GLU A 391 -6.70 -26.70 9.80
C GLU A 391 -6.32 -27.86 10.74
N SER A 392 -5.13 -28.46 10.60
CA SER A 392 -4.65 -29.52 11.50
C SER A 392 -4.15 -29.03 12.86
N LEU A 393 -3.98 -27.71 13.04
CA LEU A 393 -3.70 -27.10 14.36
C LEU A 393 -5.00 -26.86 15.14
N SER A 394 -6.17 -27.08 14.53
CA SER A 394 -7.44 -26.78 15.17
C SER A 394 -7.96 -27.93 16.01
N SER A 395 -8.34 -27.65 17.26
CA SER A 395 -9.01 -28.62 18.13
C SER A 395 -10.50 -28.77 17.82
N ALA A 396 -11.07 -27.80 17.09
CA ALA A 396 -12.44 -27.86 16.60
C ALA A 396 -12.55 -28.85 15.43
N THR A 397 -13.49 -29.80 15.52
CA THR A 397 -13.97 -30.59 14.37
C THR A 397 -14.31 -29.63 13.24
N PRO A 398 -13.84 -29.86 11.99
CA PRO A 398 -14.04 -28.92 10.89
C PRO A 398 -15.54 -28.70 10.66
N ALA A 399 -16.04 -27.55 11.13
CA ALA A 399 -17.32 -27.03 10.74
C ALA A 399 -17.26 -26.79 9.24
N ILE A 400 -17.97 -27.63 8.50
CA ILE A 400 -18.04 -27.53 7.04
C ILE A 400 -18.77 -26.22 6.73
N PHE A 401 -18.01 -25.16 6.49
CA PHE A 401 -18.49 -23.90 5.92
C PHE A 401 -18.80 -24.09 4.42
N LEU A 402 -19.79 -24.94 4.15
CA LEU A 402 -20.63 -24.79 2.97
C LEU A 402 -21.53 -23.58 3.24
N TYR A 403 -21.34 -22.50 2.49
CA TYR A 403 -22.35 -21.60 1.89
C TYR A 403 -21.65 -20.37 1.30
#